data_AF-A0A1Y2A2Y0-F1
#
_entry.id   AF-A0A1Y2A2Y0-F1
#
_cell.length_a   1.000
_cell.length_b   1.000
_cell.length_c   1.000
_cell.angle_alpha   90.00
_cell.angle_beta   90.00
_cell.angle_gamma   90.00
#
_symmetry.space_group_name_H-M   'P 1'
#
loop_
_entity.id
_entity.type
_entity.pdbx_description
1 polymer ?
#
loop_
_entity_poly.entity_id
_entity_poly.type
_entity_poly.pdbx_seq_one_letter_code
_entity_poly.pdbx_strand_id
1 'polypeptide(L)'
;MKLAYPILFIYTLICRYKKTYASDYPTCTGCVLYASGTDGNLWGWENFDFCKIPSSCQNNLSDNTNNNDKDTSNPQNNSNNNNSNSSNTNTNTNNNNNNNLETSDNSKTSPEEIIANNNNNNINGGISMCSSCDVVATGGDGVLYGFENGSSCQIDEKKCKKESSKTTTTESSKTTTTDATVSATSDTSNTKEERDKEGILICNHCNPDSTADDKTLWGHQNGEACRVIGSRCHINISEHPFCKGCVVTATGTDSSLWGWENNSSCMIDEKSCGILSGINSNENSGSLSIIANLYIGFIAIVTLLIIYSY
;
A
#
# COMPACT_ATOMS: atom_id res chain seq x y z
N MET A 1 52.13 24.20 22.60
CA MET A 1 50.75 24.70 22.38
C MET A 1 50.41 24.74 20.89
N LYS A 2 50.09 23.61 20.22
CA LYS A 2 49.53 23.58 18.84
C LYS A 2 48.84 22.23 18.56
N LEU A 3 47.74 21.88 19.24
CA LEU A 3 46.98 20.64 18.98
C LEU A 3 45.45 20.86 19.09
N ALA A 4 44.93 22.02 18.68
CA ALA A 4 43.48 22.32 18.77
C ALA A 4 42.70 22.22 17.44
N TYR A 5 43.36 21.91 16.32
CA TYR A 5 42.74 21.98 14.99
C TYR A 5 42.01 20.72 14.45
N PRO A 6 42.32 19.47 14.83
CA PRO A 6 41.73 18.32 14.13
C PRO A 6 40.29 17.96 14.55
N ILE A 7 39.81 18.45 15.69
CA ILE A 7 38.47 18.10 16.22
C ILE A 7 37.33 18.81 15.47
N LEU A 8 37.61 19.99 14.88
CA LEU A 8 36.60 20.79 14.17
C LEU A 8 36.21 20.22 12.80
N PHE A 9 37.08 19.44 12.14
CA PHE A 9 36.77 18.86 10.83
C PHE A 9 35.78 17.70 10.91
N ILE A 10 35.85 16.86 11.95
CA ILE A 10 34.97 15.69 12.11
C ILE A 10 33.51 16.12 12.33
N TYR A 11 33.28 17.20 13.07
CA TYR A 11 31.92 17.73 13.29
C TYR A 11 31.25 18.23 12.00
N THR A 12 32.01 18.79 11.06
CA THR A 12 31.42 19.28 9.78
C THR A 12 30.97 18.16 8.84
N LEU A 13 31.59 16.98 8.92
CA LEU A 13 31.23 15.81 8.10
C LEU A 13 29.92 15.16 8.57
N ILE A 14 29.66 15.13 9.88
CA ILE A 14 28.44 14.52 10.45
C ILE A 14 27.19 15.36 10.14
N CYS A 15 27.31 16.69 10.03
CA CYS A 15 26.15 17.55 9.72
C CYS A 15 25.71 17.53 8.24
N ARG A 16 26.54 17.05 7.30
CA ARG A 16 26.18 17.06 5.87
C ARG A 16 25.40 15.83 5.39
N TYR A 17 25.22 14.81 6.23
CA TYR A 17 24.58 13.55 5.80
C TYR A 17 23.04 13.54 5.91
N LYS A 18 22.41 14.60 6.42
CA LYS A 18 20.94 14.74 6.43
C LYS A 18 20.47 15.60 5.27
N LYS A 19 20.58 15.09 4.05
CA LYS A 19 19.87 15.65 2.90
C LYS A 19 18.58 14.83 2.76
N THR A 20 17.51 15.30 3.38
CA THR A 20 16.16 14.81 3.09
C THR A 20 15.86 15.13 1.64
N TYR A 21 15.78 14.10 0.79
CA TYR A 21 15.25 14.26 -0.54
C TYR A 21 13.75 14.49 -0.38
N ALA A 22 13.33 15.76 -0.45
CA ALA A 22 11.95 16.06 -0.75
C ALA A 22 11.71 15.52 -2.16
N SER A 23 11.03 14.38 -2.26
CA SER A 23 10.59 13.87 -3.56
C SER A 23 9.62 14.90 -4.14
N ASP A 24 10.01 15.46 -5.28
CA ASP A 24 9.13 16.33 -6.08
C ASP A 24 8.07 15.42 -6.70
N TYR A 25 6.93 15.30 -6.03
CA TYR A 25 5.77 14.62 -6.60
C TYR A 25 5.06 15.54 -7.59
N PRO A 26 4.54 15.02 -8.71
CA PRO A 26 3.74 15.82 -9.62
C PRO A 26 2.51 16.39 -8.91
N THR A 27 2.02 17.55 -9.37
CA THR A 27 0.78 18.14 -8.83
C THR A 27 -0.41 17.64 -9.64
N CYS A 28 -1.50 17.25 -8.98
CA CYS A 28 -2.72 16.82 -9.67
C CYS A 28 -3.36 18.01 -10.40
N THR A 29 -3.93 17.77 -11.58
CA THR A 29 -4.80 18.73 -12.28
C THR A 29 -6.19 18.73 -11.65
N GLY A 30 -6.65 17.59 -11.16
CA GLY A 30 -7.93 17.40 -10.49
C GLY A 30 -7.90 17.66 -8.97
N CYS A 31 -9.08 17.91 -8.40
CA CYS A 31 -9.28 18.09 -6.96
C CYS A 31 -9.83 16.83 -6.25
N VAL A 32 -9.64 15.65 -6.84
CA VAL A 32 -10.16 14.40 -6.27
C VAL A 32 -9.22 13.90 -5.18
N LEU A 33 -9.68 13.93 -3.93
CA LEU A 33 -8.91 13.44 -2.79
C LEU A 33 -8.89 11.91 -2.77
N TYR A 34 -7.68 11.36 -2.71
CA TYR A 34 -7.43 9.96 -2.49
C TYR A 34 -6.96 9.68 -1.06
N ALA A 35 -5.99 10.46 -0.57
CA ALA A 35 -5.43 10.30 0.78
C ALA A 35 -4.93 11.64 1.35
N SER A 36 -4.85 11.73 2.68
CA SER A 36 -4.18 12.83 3.39
C SER A 36 -2.86 12.36 3.99
N GLY A 37 -1.79 13.11 3.74
CA GLY A 37 -0.46 12.81 4.27
C GLY A 37 -0.29 13.34 5.69
N THR A 38 0.62 12.75 6.45
CA THR A 38 1.02 13.23 7.79
C THR A 38 1.75 14.58 7.73
N ASP A 39 2.20 14.97 6.54
CA ASP A 39 2.77 16.27 6.22
C ASP A 39 1.73 17.37 6.01
N GLY A 40 0.43 17.05 6.13
CA GLY A 40 -0.68 17.97 5.92
C GLY A 40 -1.01 18.22 4.45
N ASN A 41 -0.30 17.56 3.51
CA ASN A 41 -0.62 17.63 2.10
C ASN A 41 -1.77 16.67 1.77
N LEU A 42 -2.58 17.07 0.79
CA LEU A 42 -3.62 16.22 0.22
C LEU A 42 -3.06 15.54 -1.03
N TRP A 43 -3.42 14.28 -1.23
CA TRP A 43 -2.89 13.43 -2.30
C TRP A 43 -4.03 12.89 -3.14
N GLY A 44 -3.81 12.87 -4.44
CA GLY A 44 -4.75 12.38 -5.44
C GLY A 44 -4.09 11.33 -6.32
N TRP A 45 -4.92 10.69 -7.14
CA TRP A 45 -4.48 9.72 -8.13
C TRP A 45 -4.95 10.21 -9.50
N GLU A 46 -4.03 10.56 -10.39
CA GLU A 46 -4.34 11.07 -11.72
C GLU A 46 -3.33 10.53 -12.74
N ASN A 47 -3.81 10.12 -13.92
CA ASN A 47 -2.96 9.58 -14.99
C ASN A 47 -2.05 8.42 -14.53
N PHE A 48 -2.55 7.57 -13.63
CA PHE A 48 -1.82 6.43 -13.04
C PHE A 48 -0.64 6.79 -12.13
N ASP A 49 -0.48 8.07 -11.78
CA ASP A 49 0.57 8.54 -10.88
C ASP A 49 -0.03 9.11 -9.59
N PHE A 50 0.72 8.94 -8.49
CA PHE A 50 0.43 9.57 -7.22
C PHE A 50 0.86 11.03 -7.28
N CYS A 51 -0.08 11.94 -7.04
CA CYS A 51 0.15 13.37 -7.20
C CYS A 51 -0.30 14.16 -5.97
N LYS A 52 0.35 15.30 -5.74
CA LYS A 52 -0.01 16.23 -4.68
C LYS A 52 -1.15 17.12 -5.15
N ILE A 53 -2.25 17.18 -4.41
CA ILE A 53 -3.39 18.03 -4.76
C ILE A 53 -3.00 19.49 -4.49
N PRO A 54 -3.22 20.41 -5.44
CA PRO A 54 -2.87 21.81 -5.27
C PRO A 54 -3.73 22.47 -4.19
N SER A 55 -3.16 23.42 -3.45
CA SER A 55 -3.87 24.12 -2.37
C SER A 55 -5.11 24.88 -2.84
N SER A 56 -5.21 25.22 -4.13
CA SER A 56 -6.42 25.80 -4.74
C SER A 56 -7.65 24.91 -4.59
N CYS A 57 -7.46 23.59 -4.47
CA CYS A 57 -8.55 22.64 -4.25
C CYS A 57 -9.03 22.57 -2.80
N GLN A 58 -8.24 23.03 -1.82
CA GLN A 58 -8.55 22.86 -0.41
C GLN A 58 -9.83 23.60 0.02
N ASN A 59 -10.11 24.75 -0.59
CA ASN A 59 -11.28 25.57 -0.24
C ASN A 59 -12.60 24.87 -0.55
N ASN A 60 -12.63 23.98 -1.54
CA ASN A 60 -13.86 23.29 -1.96
C ASN A 60 -14.09 21.97 -1.18
N LEU A 61 -13.10 21.46 -0.46
CA LEU A 61 -13.22 20.21 0.30
C LEU A 61 -13.77 20.41 1.71
N SER A 62 -13.58 21.59 2.30
CA SER A 62 -14.03 21.91 3.67
C SER A 62 -15.55 22.01 3.81
N ASP A 63 -16.29 22.23 2.72
CA ASP A 63 -17.72 22.54 2.80
C ASP A 63 -18.63 21.29 2.79
N ASN A 64 -18.08 20.10 2.52
CA ASN A 64 -18.91 18.90 2.36
C ASN A 64 -18.94 17.96 3.59
N THR A 65 -18.25 18.31 4.68
CA THR A 65 -18.10 17.43 5.85
C THR A 65 -19.12 17.68 6.98
N ASN A 66 -20.01 18.67 6.87
CA ASN A 66 -20.78 19.16 8.04
C ASN A 66 -22.30 18.93 8.07
N ASN A 67 -22.90 18.05 7.26
CA ASN A 67 -24.37 17.91 7.23
C ASN A 67 -24.98 16.54 7.60
N ASN A 68 -24.21 15.58 8.13
CA ASN A 68 -24.77 14.25 8.46
C ASN A 68 -24.66 13.85 9.93
N ASP A 69 -24.79 14.80 10.86
CA ASP A 69 -25.13 14.47 12.25
C ASP A 69 -26.13 15.48 12.82
N LYS A 70 -27.43 15.22 12.61
CA LYS A 70 -28.43 15.62 13.60
C LYS A 70 -29.60 14.65 13.67
N ASP A 71 -29.74 14.15 14.89
CA ASP A 71 -30.65 13.12 15.37
C ASP A 71 -32.11 13.21 14.94
N THR A 72 -32.66 12.00 14.84
CA THR A 72 -34.08 11.66 14.78
C THR A 72 -34.77 11.99 16.11
N SER A 73 -35.77 12.87 16.09
CA SER A 73 -36.90 12.79 17.03
C SER A 73 -38.22 13.27 16.37
N ASN A 74 -39.27 12.57 16.78
CA ASN A 74 -40.64 12.41 16.26
C ASN A 74 -41.44 13.69 15.88
N PRO A 75 -42.52 13.58 15.06
CA PRO A 75 -43.23 14.71 14.49
C PRO A 75 -44.36 15.22 15.40
N GLN A 76 -44.53 16.54 15.47
CA GLN A 76 -45.78 17.13 15.93
C GLN A 76 -46.14 18.40 15.15
N ASN A 77 -47.20 18.22 14.38
CA ASN A 77 -48.18 19.18 13.85
C ASN A 77 -48.32 20.49 14.65
N ASN A 78 -48.15 21.68 14.02
CA ASN A 78 -49.19 22.72 13.87
C ASN A 78 -48.71 24.02 13.20
N SER A 79 -49.52 24.47 12.22
CA SER A 79 -50.01 25.84 11.98
C SER A 79 -49.09 27.04 11.66
N ASN A 80 -49.39 27.66 10.49
CA ASN A 80 -49.40 29.09 10.13
C ASN A 80 -48.16 29.95 10.47
N ASN A 81 -47.60 30.77 9.56
CA ASN A 81 -48.30 31.86 8.89
C ASN A 81 -47.35 32.60 7.91
N ASN A 82 -47.94 33.11 6.82
CA ASN A 82 -47.63 34.33 6.08
C ASN A 82 -46.29 34.56 5.33
N ASN A 83 -46.45 34.55 4.01
CA ASN A 83 -46.44 35.74 3.13
C ASN A 83 -45.14 36.55 3.04
N SER A 84 -44.49 36.49 1.88
CA SER A 84 -43.94 37.67 1.18
C SER A 84 -43.67 37.35 -0.29
N ASN A 85 -44.49 37.97 -1.15
CA ASN A 85 -44.27 38.19 -2.57
C ASN A 85 -42.97 38.98 -2.82
N SER A 86 -42.15 38.59 -3.80
CA SER A 86 -41.40 39.55 -4.63
C SER A 86 -40.85 38.90 -5.91
N SER A 87 -41.59 39.13 -7.00
CA SER A 87 -41.16 39.66 -8.31
C SER A 87 -39.78 39.33 -8.93
N ASN A 88 -39.89 38.82 -10.18
CA ASN A 88 -39.05 39.03 -11.38
C ASN A 88 -37.62 38.43 -11.37
N THR A 89 -37.13 37.79 -12.44
CA THR A 89 -37.24 38.17 -13.86
C THR A 89 -36.95 36.96 -14.76
N ASN A 90 -37.76 36.79 -15.81
CA ASN A 90 -37.48 35.92 -16.95
C ASN A 90 -36.21 36.37 -17.69
N THR A 91 -35.36 35.42 -18.09
CA THR A 91 -34.49 35.62 -19.25
C THR A 91 -34.47 34.35 -20.09
N ASN A 92 -35.28 34.38 -21.14
CA ASN A 92 -35.14 33.54 -22.31
C ASN A 92 -33.75 33.72 -22.91
N THR A 93 -33.05 32.64 -23.23
CA THR A 93 -32.11 32.64 -24.35
C THR A 93 -32.29 31.37 -25.14
N ASN A 94 -33.09 31.53 -26.20
CA ASN A 94 -33.15 30.68 -27.36
C ASN A 94 -31.86 30.92 -28.17
N ASN A 95 -31.11 29.88 -28.52
CA ASN A 95 -30.32 29.95 -29.74
C ASN A 95 -30.26 28.58 -30.42
N ASN A 96 -31.10 28.48 -31.45
CA ASN A 96 -31.03 27.50 -32.52
C ASN A 96 -29.88 27.93 -33.45
N ASN A 97 -29.01 26.99 -33.83
CA ASN A 97 -28.60 26.91 -35.24
C ASN A 97 -28.11 25.51 -35.59
N ASN A 98 -28.85 24.90 -36.51
CA ASN A 98 -28.46 23.78 -37.35
C ASN A 98 -27.19 24.13 -38.16
N ASN A 99 -26.33 23.14 -38.39
CA ASN A 99 -26.11 22.69 -39.76
C ASN A 99 -25.56 21.27 -39.83
N ASN A 100 -26.17 20.57 -40.78
CA ASN A 100 -26.06 19.18 -41.18
C ASN A 100 -24.87 19.02 -42.15
N LEU A 101 -24.11 17.93 -42.06
CA LEU A 101 -23.43 17.36 -43.24
C LEU A 101 -23.20 15.84 -43.04
N GLU A 102 -23.90 15.09 -43.89
CA GLU A 102 -23.70 13.66 -44.21
C GLU A 102 -22.27 13.42 -44.77
N THR A 103 -21.67 12.24 -44.89
CA THR A 103 -22.19 10.88 -45.13
C THR A 103 -21.05 9.84 -44.90
N SER A 104 -21.44 8.63 -44.46
CA SER A 104 -20.91 7.27 -44.81
C SER A 104 -19.41 6.94 -44.77
N ASP A 105 -19.02 5.90 -44.00
CA ASP A 105 -19.11 4.51 -44.50
C ASP A 105 -18.85 3.41 -43.47
N ASN A 106 -19.35 2.22 -43.82
CA ASN A 106 -19.53 0.96 -43.07
C ASN A 106 -18.29 0.34 -42.40
N SER A 107 -18.47 -0.27 -41.22
CA SER A 107 -17.88 -1.58 -40.91
C SER A 107 -18.68 -2.33 -39.83
N LYS A 108 -19.10 -3.54 -40.20
CA LYS A 108 -19.92 -4.49 -39.44
C LYS A 108 -19.01 -5.39 -38.62
N THR A 109 -19.11 -5.35 -37.29
CA THR A 109 -18.77 -6.51 -36.45
C THR A 109 -19.64 -6.49 -35.19
N SER A 110 -20.37 -7.58 -34.98
CA SER A 110 -21.26 -7.82 -33.84
C SER A 110 -20.45 -8.04 -32.56
N PRO A 111 -20.95 -7.51 -31.42
CA PRO A 111 -20.94 -8.34 -30.23
C PRO A 111 -22.27 -8.35 -29.47
N GLU A 112 -22.38 -9.44 -28.74
CA GLU A 112 -23.42 -9.97 -27.87
C GLU A 112 -23.87 -8.99 -26.78
N GLU A 113 -25.19 -8.83 -26.65
CA GLU A 113 -25.86 -7.87 -25.79
C GLU A 113 -26.01 -8.44 -24.37
N ILE A 114 -25.18 -7.98 -23.42
CA ILE A 114 -25.45 -8.12 -21.99
C ILE A 114 -26.29 -6.90 -21.56
N ILE A 115 -27.58 -7.14 -21.31
CA ILE A 115 -28.51 -6.14 -20.77
C ILE A 115 -28.16 -5.91 -19.29
N ALA A 116 -27.35 -4.89 -19.01
CA ALA A 116 -27.22 -4.30 -17.69
C ALA A 116 -28.23 -3.15 -17.56
N ASN A 117 -29.33 -3.41 -16.84
CA ASN A 117 -30.29 -2.38 -16.42
C ASN A 117 -29.62 -1.46 -15.39
N ASN A 118 -29.07 -0.34 -15.85
CA ASN A 118 -28.45 0.68 -15.01
C ASN A 118 -29.40 1.88 -14.89
N ASN A 119 -30.28 1.85 -13.87
CA ASN A 119 -30.99 3.02 -13.37
C ASN A 119 -30.44 3.37 -11.99
N ASN A 120 -29.41 4.19 -11.95
CA ASN A 120 -29.14 5.04 -10.79
C ASN A 120 -28.31 6.25 -11.20
N ASN A 121 -29.00 7.37 -11.41
CA ASN A 121 -28.40 8.69 -11.56
C ASN A 121 -27.92 9.16 -10.18
N ASN A 122 -26.63 9.03 -9.89
CA ASN A 122 -26.00 9.78 -8.82
C ASN A 122 -24.72 10.43 -9.36
N ILE A 123 -24.80 11.73 -9.65
CA ILE A 123 -23.77 12.55 -10.33
C ILE A 123 -22.82 13.19 -9.31
N ASN A 124 -22.56 12.51 -8.21
CA ASN A 124 -21.50 12.86 -7.27
C ASN A 124 -20.56 11.66 -7.28
N GLY A 125 -19.26 11.88 -7.51
CA GLY A 125 -18.21 10.85 -7.64
C GLY A 125 -17.97 10.01 -6.37
N GLY A 126 -19.03 9.43 -5.83
CA GLY A 126 -19.03 8.54 -4.69
C GLY A 126 -18.50 7.18 -5.13
N ILE A 127 -17.53 6.71 -4.36
CA ILE A 127 -17.00 5.35 -4.45
C ILE A 127 -18.18 4.38 -4.25
N SER A 128 -18.35 3.42 -5.17
CA SER A 128 -19.38 2.38 -5.04
C SER A 128 -19.11 1.49 -3.82
N MET A 129 -20.17 1.00 -3.17
CA MET A 129 -20.02 0.04 -2.07
C MET A 129 -19.80 -1.38 -2.60
N CYS A 130 -18.90 -2.15 -1.96
CA CYS A 130 -18.65 -3.54 -2.30
C CYS A 130 -19.85 -4.43 -1.95
N SER A 131 -20.11 -5.43 -2.78
CA SER A 131 -21.10 -6.46 -2.51
C SER A 131 -20.55 -7.54 -1.58
N SER A 132 -19.28 -7.93 -1.79
CA SER A 132 -18.44 -8.81 -0.97
C SER A 132 -17.79 -8.06 0.19
N CYS A 133 -17.27 -8.85 1.12
CA CYS A 133 -16.57 -8.41 2.32
C CYS A 133 -15.06 -8.67 2.26
N ASP A 134 -14.54 -8.95 1.07
CA ASP A 134 -13.12 -9.22 0.82
C ASP A 134 -12.32 -7.91 0.82
N VAL A 135 -11.65 -7.65 1.94
CA VAL A 135 -10.78 -6.48 2.12
C VAL A 135 -9.48 -6.68 1.35
N VAL A 136 -9.18 -5.79 0.41
CA VAL A 136 -7.91 -5.78 -0.34
C VAL A 136 -6.99 -4.65 0.09
N ALA A 137 -7.54 -3.57 0.67
CA ALA A 137 -6.78 -2.44 1.19
C ALA A 137 -7.51 -1.76 2.36
N THR A 138 -6.75 -1.07 3.20
CA THR A 138 -7.27 -0.19 4.26
C THR A 138 -6.72 1.20 4.03
N GLY A 139 -7.62 2.18 3.87
CA GLY A 139 -7.25 3.59 3.72
C GLY A 139 -6.60 4.14 4.99
N GLY A 140 -5.89 5.27 4.85
CA GLY A 140 -5.29 5.96 6.01
C GLY A 140 -6.31 6.49 7.03
N ASP A 141 -7.58 6.60 6.62
CA ASP A 141 -8.75 6.93 7.45
C ASP A 141 -9.34 5.70 8.17
N GLY A 142 -8.80 4.50 7.96
CA GLY A 142 -9.30 3.24 8.49
C GLY A 142 -10.46 2.64 7.68
N VAL A 143 -10.86 3.27 6.56
CA VAL A 143 -11.91 2.74 5.70
C VAL A 143 -11.39 1.51 4.95
N LEU A 144 -12.21 0.45 4.91
CA LEU A 144 -11.89 -0.79 4.21
C LEU A 144 -12.31 -0.68 2.74
N TYR A 145 -11.43 -1.10 1.83
CA TYR A 145 -11.67 -1.12 0.40
C TYR A 145 -11.55 -2.54 -0.16
N GLY A 146 -12.43 -2.86 -1.10
CA GLY A 146 -12.44 -4.09 -1.89
C GLY A 146 -12.27 -3.77 -3.38
N PHE A 147 -12.20 -4.82 -4.20
CA PHE A 147 -12.15 -4.68 -5.66
C PHE A 147 -13.14 -5.63 -6.30
N GLU A 148 -14.17 -5.08 -6.96
CA GLU A 148 -15.25 -5.85 -7.58
C GLU A 148 -15.62 -5.28 -8.95
N ASN A 149 -15.94 -6.17 -9.88
CA ASN A 149 -16.36 -5.82 -11.24
C ASN A 149 -15.40 -4.84 -11.96
N GLY A 150 -14.10 -4.97 -11.69
CA GLY A 150 -13.05 -4.13 -12.30
C GLY A 150 -12.90 -2.73 -11.69
N SER A 151 -13.49 -2.48 -10.52
CA SER A 151 -13.45 -1.17 -9.85
C SER A 151 -13.20 -1.29 -8.35
N SER A 152 -12.52 -0.30 -7.77
CA SER A 152 -12.38 -0.18 -6.32
C SER A 152 -13.72 0.19 -5.69
N CYS A 153 -14.06 -0.47 -4.59
CA CYS A 153 -15.30 -0.23 -3.86
C CYS A 153 -15.02 -0.10 -2.36
N GLN A 154 -15.90 0.60 -1.63
CA GLN A 154 -15.80 0.75 -0.18
C GLN A 154 -16.58 -0.39 0.51
N ILE A 155 -16.00 -1.01 1.53
CA ILE A 155 -16.63 -2.11 2.26
C ILE A 155 -17.44 -1.54 3.44
N ASP A 156 -18.72 -1.88 3.50
CA ASP A 156 -19.57 -1.57 4.65
C ASP A 156 -19.31 -2.56 5.79
N GLU A 157 -18.53 -2.13 6.78
CA GLU A 157 -18.23 -2.93 7.97
C GLU A 157 -19.48 -3.45 8.69
N LYS A 158 -20.58 -2.70 8.70
CA LYS A 158 -21.82 -3.11 9.41
C LYS A 158 -22.48 -4.27 8.68
N LYS A 159 -22.46 -4.25 7.34
CA LYS A 159 -22.95 -5.34 6.49
C LYS A 159 -22.09 -6.59 6.68
N CYS A 160 -20.77 -6.43 6.66
CA CYS A 160 -19.81 -7.54 6.69
C CYS A 160 -19.63 -8.21 8.06
N LYS A 161 -19.72 -7.45 9.15
CA LYS A 161 -19.73 -8.02 10.52
C LYS A 161 -20.95 -8.92 10.76
N LYS A 162 -22.05 -8.70 10.03
CA LYS A 162 -23.28 -9.51 10.17
C LYS A 162 -23.19 -10.84 9.42
N GLU A 163 -22.45 -10.91 8.33
CA GLU A 163 -22.25 -12.13 7.54
C GLU A 163 -21.20 -13.06 8.16
N SER A 164 -20.18 -12.50 8.81
CA SER A 164 -19.13 -13.29 9.48
C SER A 164 -19.63 -14.14 10.66
N SER A 165 -20.86 -13.90 11.15
CA SER A 165 -21.50 -14.75 12.17
C SER A 165 -22.28 -15.95 11.60
N LYS A 166 -22.29 -16.16 10.28
CA LYS A 166 -23.11 -17.19 9.65
C LYS A 166 -22.41 -17.87 8.45
N THR A 167 -21.27 -18.51 8.67
CA THR A 167 -20.77 -19.51 7.72
C THR A 167 -20.22 -20.74 8.44
N THR A 168 -20.85 -21.86 8.11
CA THR A 168 -20.66 -23.24 8.54
C THR A 168 -19.36 -23.82 7.97
N THR A 169 -18.56 -24.41 8.85
CA THR A 169 -17.40 -25.25 8.57
C THR A 169 -17.75 -26.35 7.58
N THR A 170 -17.06 -26.41 6.44
CA THR A 170 -17.08 -27.56 5.53
C THR A 170 -15.69 -28.17 5.54
N GLU A 171 -15.62 -29.44 5.97
CA GLU A 171 -14.42 -30.27 6.07
C GLU A 171 -13.96 -30.86 4.71
N SER A 172 -12.71 -31.34 4.74
CA SER A 172 -12.01 -32.27 3.82
C SER A 172 -11.03 -31.58 2.86
N SER A 173 -9.78 -32.02 2.67
CA SER A 173 -9.34 -33.42 2.55
C SER A 173 -7.85 -33.64 2.86
N LYS A 174 -7.57 -34.90 3.18
CA LYS A 174 -6.31 -35.54 3.58
C LYS A 174 -5.42 -35.87 2.38
N THR A 175 -4.12 -35.55 2.46
CA THR A 175 -3.10 -36.09 1.54
C THR A 175 -1.87 -36.58 2.31
N THR A 176 -1.28 -37.65 1.80
CA THR A 176 -0.27 -38.53 2.40
C THR A 176 1.12 -38.29 1.79
N THR A 177 2.19 -38.17 2.59
CA THR A 177 3.60 -38.28 2.16
C THR A 177 4.47 -38.68 3.37
N THR A 178 5.00 -39.91 3.49
CA THR A 178 6.29 -40.51 3.03
C THR A 178 7.57 -39.90 3.62
N ASP A 179 8.41 -40.80 4.15
CA ASP A 179 9.44 -40.62 5.19
C ASP A 179 10.67 -39.76 4.88
N ALA A 180 11.19 -39.22 5.98
CA ALA A 180 12.24 -38.23 6.15
C ALA A 180 13.69 -38.75 6.02
N THR A 181 14.61 -37.82 5.75
CA THR A 181 16.00 -37.88 6.24
C THR A 181 16.28 -36.58 7.01
N VAL A 182 16.32 -36.71 8.33
CA VAL A 182 16.48 -35.62 9.30
C VAL A 182 17.96 -35.28 9.47
N SER A 183 18.33 -34.01 9.26
CA SER A 183 19.58 -33.44 9.73
C SER A 183 19.28 -32.22 10.58
N ALA A 184 19.50 -32.37 11.90
CA ALA A 184 19.13 -31.41 12.92
C ALA A 184 20.25 -30.42 13.21
N THR A 185 19.94 -29.12 13.21
CA THR A 185 20.25 -28.18 14.31
C THR A 185 19.59 -26.82 14.01
N SER A 186 18.53 -26.47 14.73
CA SER A 186 17.95 -25.11 14.70
C SER A 186 17.61 -24.67 16.12
N ASP A 187 18.26 -23.59 16.55
CA ASP A 187 18.02 -22.92 17.82
C ASP A 187 16.53 -22.56 17.97
N THR A 188 15.92 -23.08 19.04
CA THR A 188 14.51 -22.87 19.37
C THR A 188 14.31 -21.46 19.93
N SER A 189 14.25 -20.47 19.04
CA SER A 189 13.72 -19.14 19.35
C SER A 189 12.22 -19.26 19.56
N ASN A 190 11.73 -18.95 20.77
CA ASN A 190 10.31 -18.88 21.17
C ASN A 190 9.56 -17.71 20.47
N THR A 191 9.79 -17.52 19.18
CA THR A 191 9.00 -16.61 18.35
C THR A 191 7.68 -17.26 18.01
N LYS A 192 6.58 -16.56 18.29
CA LYS A 192 5.22 -16.98 17.92
C LYS A 192 5.21 -17.29 16.42
N GLU A 193 4.78 -18.50 16.07
CA GLU A 193 4.63 -18.94 14.69
C GLU A 193 3.71 -17.98 13.94
N GLU A 194 4.22 -17.41 12.85
CA GLU A 194 3.46 -16.52 11.97
C GLU A 194 2.71 -17.38 10.95
N ARG A 195 1.43 -17.08 10.75
CA ARG A 195 0.59 -17.74 9.76
C ARG A 195 -0.04 -16.70 8.86
N ASP A 196 -0.19 -17.03 7.60
CA ASP A 196 -0.88 -16.15 6.65
C ASP A 196 -2.41 -16.15 6.89
N LYS A 197 -3.13 -15.42 6.03
CA LYS A 197 -4.60 -15.33 6.07
C LYS A 197 -5.31 -16.68 5.86
N GLU A 198 -4.63 -17.65 5.25
CA GLU A 198 -5.12 -19.02 5.01
C GLU A 198 -4.78 -19.96 6.18
N GLY A 199 -4.07 -19.48 7.19
CA GLY A 199 -3.60 -20.28 8.32
C GLY A 199 -2.36 -21.12 8.03
N ILE A 200 -1.71 -20.91 6.88
CA ILE A 200 -0.50 -21.62 6.47
C ILE A 200 0.69 -21.02 7.22
N LEU A 201 1.54 -21.89 7.78
CA LEU A 201 2.76 -21.49 8.49
C LEU A 201 3.70 -20.72 7.56
N ILE A 202 4.23 -19.59 8.00
CA ILE A 202 5.28 -18.85 7.29
C ILE A 202 6.63 -19.31 7.84
N CYS A 203 7.51 -19.80 6.96
CA CYS A 203 8.84 -20.27 7.38
C CYS A 203 9.65 -19.10 7.95
N ASN A 204 10.31 -19.31 9.09
CA ASN A 204 11.25 -18.35 9.65
C ASN A 204 12.66 -18.41 9.04
N HIS A 205 12.85 -19.28 8.04
CA HIS A 205 14.10 -19.48 7.32
C HIS A 205 13.92 -19.24 5.81
N CYS A 206 15.05 -19.00 5.14
CA CYS A 206 15.09 -18.62 3.73
C CYS A 206 15.60 -19.72 2.79
N ASN A 207 15.53 -20.97 3.24
CA ASN A 207 15.87 -22.14 2.46
C ASN A 207 14.57 -22.86 2.03
N PRO A 208 14.07 -22.62 0.81
CA PRO A 208 12.93 -23.39 0.29
C PRO A 208 13.39 -24.80 -0.08
N ASP A 209 12.55 -25.79 0.24
CA ASP A 209 12.72 -27.19 -0.18
C ASP A 209 12.20 -27.40 -1.61
N SER A 210 11.19 -26.63 -2.02
CA SER A 210 10.55 -26.73 -3.33
C SER A 210 9.94 -25.41 -3.79
N THR A 211 9.66 -25.34 -5.09
CA THR A 211 8.96 -24.23 -5.74
C THR A 211 7.78 -24.82 -6.51
N ALA A 212 6.57 -24.33 -6.25
CA ALA A 212 5.36 -24.76 -6.95
C ALA A 212 5.23 -24.09 -8.33
N ASP A 213 4.27 -24.56 -9.14
CA ASP A 213 4.05 -24.06 -10.50
C ASP A 213 3.65 -22.58 -10.55
N ASP A 214 2.98 -22.09 -9.50
CA ASP A 214 2.62 -20.67 -9.31
C ASP A 214 3.79 -19.83 -8.78
N LYS A 215 5.00 -20.39 -8.79
CA LYS A 215 6.24 -19.85 -8.24
C LYS A 215 6.24 -19.75 -6.71
N THR A 216 5.21 -20.18 -5.96
CA THR A 216 5.27 -20.11 -4.49
C THR A 216 6.40 -20.99 -3.93
N LEU A 217 7.13 -20.48 -2.94
CA LEU A 217 8.24 -21.18 -2.30
C LEU A 217 7.75 -21.88 -1.04
N TRP A 218 8.14 -23.15 -0.89
CA TRP A 218 7.72 -24.00 0.23
C TRP A 218 8.93 -24.61 0.92
N GLY A 219 8.86 -24.72 2.24
CA GLY A 219 9.82 -25.41 3.09
C GLY A 219 9.11 -26.23 4.17
N HIS A 220 9.88 -26.81 5.08
CA HIS A 220 9.36 -27.49 6.26
C HIS A 220 9.96 -26.93 7.54
N GLN A 221 9.09 -26.62 8.50
CA GLN A 221 9.49 -26.16 9.83
C GLN A 221 8.68 -26.91 10.88
N ASN A 222 9.35 -27.45 11.90
CA ASN A 222 8.72 -28.22 12.98
C ASN A 222 7.85 -29.41 12.50
N GLY A 223 8.16 -29.99 11.34
CA GLY A 223 7.38 -31.09 10.74
C GLY A 223 6.10 -30.65 10.03
N GLU A 224 5.84 -29.35 9.91
CA GLU A 224 4.74 -28.78 9.13
C GLU A 224 5.29 -28.13 7.86
N ALA A 225 4.54 -28.20 6.76
CA ALA A 225 4.85 -27.45 5.56
C ALA A 225 4.64 -25.95 5.81
N CYS A 226 5.60 -25.13 5.41
CA CYS A 226 5.54 -23.69 5.57
C CYS A 226 5.84 -22.97 4.26
N ARG A 227 5.28 -21.77 4.09
CA ARG A 227 5.49 -20.89 2.95
C ARG A 227 6.72 -20.00 3.19
N VAL A 228 7.68 -20.01 2.27
CA VAL A 228 8.87 -19.15 2.32
C VAL A 228 8.56 -17.86 1.55
N ILE A 229 8.65 -16.71 2.21
CA ILE A 229 8.31 -15.42 1.59
C ILE A 229 9.54 -14.85 0.88
N GLY A 230 9.49 -14.78 -0.45
CA GLY A 230 10.62 -14.33 -1.27
C GLY A 230 11.14 -12.93 -0.90
N SER A 231 10.23 -11.99 -0.64
CA SER A 231 10.55 -10.61 -0.20
C SER A 231 11.28 -10.53 1.13
N ARG A 232 11.09 -11.51 2.03
CA ARG A 232 11.81 -11.60 3.32
C ARG A 232 13.19 -12.21 3.19
N CYS A 233 13.35 -13.02 2.15
CA CYS A 233 14.52 -13.87 1.95
C CYS A 233 15.48 -13.37 0.89
N HIS A 234 15.23 -12.20 0.31
CA HIS A 234 15.99 -11.68 -0.82
C HIS A 234 16.03 -12.68 -1.99
N ILE A 235 14.94 -13.44 -2.18
CA ILE A 235 14.79 -14.39 -3.28
C ILE A 235 13.76 -13.81 -4.25
N ASN A 236 14.22 -13.45 -5.45
CA ASN A 236 13.33 -13.01 -6.52
C ASN A 236 13.14 -14.11 -7.56
N ILE A 237 11.98 -14.73 -7.48
CA ILE A 237 11.47 -15.73 -8.41
C ILE A 237 10.48 -15.13 -9.42
N SER A 238 10.05 -13.89 -9.20
CA SER A 238 9.18 -13.19 -10.12
C SER A 238 9.95 -12.73 -11.35
N GLU A 239 9.22 -12.43 -12.43
CA GLU A 239 9.77 -11.74 -13.60
C GLU A 239 10.04 -10.26 -13.32
N HIS A 240 9.44 -9.73 -12.25
CA HIS A 240 9.61 -8.35 -11.82
C HIS A 240 10.85 -8.19 -10.94
N PRO A 241 11.69 -7.15 -11.14
CA PRO A 241 12.87 -6.92 -10.31
C PRO A 241 12.49 -6.50 -8.88
N PHE A 242 13.47 -6.48 -7.96
CA PHE A 242 13.28 -5.81 -6.68
C PHE A 242 13.18 -4.29 -6.87
N CYS A 243 12.31 -3.63 -6.11
CA CYS A 243 12.20 -2.19 -6.04
C CYS A 243 13.48 -1.58 -5.44
N LYS A 244 13.86 -0.38 -5.88
CA LYS A 244 14.95 0.39 -5.29
C LYS A 244 14.49 1.11 -4.02
N GLY A 245 13.24 1.55 -4.01
CA GLY A 245 12.54 2.12 -2.87
C GLY A 245 11.73 1.08 -2.10
N CYS A 246 11.15 1.55 -0.99
CA CYS A 246 10.45 0.73 -0.01
C CYS A 246 8.97 1.11 0.11
N VAL A 247 8.41 1.72 -0.94
CA VAL A 247 7.01 2.13 -0.97
C VAL A 247 6.17 0.95 -1.42
N VAL A 248 5.42 0.38 -0.47
CA VAL A 248 4.47 -0.70 -0.73
C VAL A 248 3.22 -0.10 -1.36
N THR A 249 2.87 -0.56 -2.56
CA THR A 249 1.65 -0.17 -3.27
C THR A 249 0.63 -1.30 -3.35
N ALA A 250 1.05 -2.56 -3.17
CA ALA A 250 0.18 -3.72 -3.14
C ALA A 250 0.80 -4.86 -2.30
N THR A 251 -0.05 -5.80 -1.86
CA THR A 251 0.37 -7.04 -1.19
C THR A 251 -0.10 -8.23 -2.03
N GLY A 252 0.81 -9.13 -2.38
CA GLY A 252 0.55 -10.32 -3.17
C GLY A 252 -0.27 -11.36 -2.40
N THR A 253 -0.79 -12.37 -3.12
CA THR A 253 -1.51 -13.50 -2.51
C THR A 253 -0.63 -14.34 -1.58
N ASP A 254 0.66 -14.41 -1.87
CA ASP A 254 1.70 -15.04 -1.07
C ASP A 254 2.19 -14.16 0.09
N SER A 255 1.53 -13.03 0.36
CA SER A 255 1.94 -12.01 1.34
C SER A 255 3.26 -11.30 0.99
N SER A 256 3.76 -11.43 -0.24
CA SER A 256 4.88 -10.61 -0.71
C SER A 256 4.45 -9.15 -0.85
N LEU A 257 5.36 -8.22 -0.55
CA LEU A 257 5.09 -6.79 -0.70
C LEU A 257 5.52 -6.33 -2.09
N TRP A 258 4.69 -5.51 -2.74
CA TRP A 258 4.90 -5.02 -4.10
C TRP A 258 4.92 -3.51 -4.13
N GLY A 259 5.76 -2.96 -4.99
CA GLY A 259 5.84 -1.53 -5.30
C GLY A 259 5.66 -1.26 -6.79
N TRP A 260 5.62 0.03 -7.12
CA TRP A 260 5.57 0.51 -8.49
C TRP A 260 6.70 1.53 -8.72
N GLU A 261 7.66 1.19 -9.57
CA GLU A 261 8.80 2.05 -9.88
C GLU A 261 9.16 1.97 -11.35
N ASN A 262 9.54 3.11 -11.94
CA ASN A 262 9.95 3.21 -13.35
C ASN A 262 8.91 2.61 -14.31
N ASN A 263 7.62 2.90 -14.08
CA ASN A 263 6.49 2.41 -14.88
C ASN A 263 6.37 0.86 -14.91
N SER A 264 6.86 0.18 -13.88
CA SER A 264 6.79 -1.28 -13.77
C SER A 264 6.52 -1.72 -12.33
N SER A 265 5.84 -2.85 -12.18
CA SER A 265 5.74 -3.54 -10.90
C SER A 265 7.10 -4.08 -10.48
N CYS A 266 7.40 -3.97 -9.20
CA CYS A 266 8.60 -4.51 -8.59
C CYS A 266 8.26 -5.14 -7.24
N MET A 267 9.04 -6.14 -6.82
CA MET A 267 8.89 -6.76 -5.50
C MET A 267 9.66 -5.94 -4.46
N ILE A 268 9.09 -5.70 -3.29
CA ILE A 268 9.78 -4.99 -2.21
C ILE A 268 10.68 -5.99 -1.49
N ASP A 269 11.96 -5.65 -1.33
CA ASP A 269 12.88 -6.41 -0.51
C ASP A 269 12.77 -5.95 0.95
N GLU A 270 12.02 -6.69 1.76
CA GLU A 270 11.75 -6.36 3.16
C GLU A 270 13.02 -6.30 4.01
N LYS A 271 14.05 -7.06 3.64
CA LYS A 271 15.34 -7.09 4.32
C LYS A 271 16.12 -5.81 4.02
N SER A 272 16.25 -5.44 2.75
CA SER A 272 16.91 -4.18 2.36
C SER A 272 16.14 -2.95 2.86
N CYS A 273 14.81 -3.05 2.97
CA CYS A 273 13.95 -1.99 3.48
C CYS A 273 13.90 -1.89 5.00
N GLY A 274 14.50 -2.82 5.74
CA GLY A 274 14.47 -2.83 7.21
C GLY A 274 13.08 -3.04 7.81
N ILE A 275 12.13 -3.58 7.04
CA ILE A 275 10.76 -3.87 7.51
C ILE A 275 10.79 -5.01 8.53
N LEU A 276 11.74 -5.95 8.37
CA LEU A 276 11.91 -7.11 9.26
C LEU A 276 12.57 -6.78 10.61
N SER A 277 12.85 -5.51 10.92
CA SER A 277 13.60 -5.09 12.12
C SER A 277 12.97 -5.49 13.46
N GLY A 278 11.72 -5.97 13.48
CA GLY A 278 11.05 -6.48 14.68
C GLY A 278 11.20 -7.99 14.92
N ILE A 279 11.66 -8.75 13.94
CA ILE A 279 11.84 -10.20 14.03
C ILE A 279 13.33 -10.41 14.20
N ASN A 280 13.76 -10.61 15.47
CA ASN A 280 15.14 -10.81 15.90
C ASN A 280 15.99 -11.42 14.79
N SER A 281 16.66 -10.56 14.02
CA SER A 281 17.53 -10.96 12.95
C SER A 281 18.80 -11.44 13.62
N ASN A 282 18.73 -12.62 14.21
CA ASN A 282 19.88 -13.43 14.62
C ASN A 282 20.58 -14.01 13.38
N GLU A 283 20.48 -13.32 12.25
CA GLU A 283 21.46 -13.45 11.20
C GLU A 283 22.76 -12.90 11.76
N ASN A 284 23.70 -13.82 12.02
CA ASN A 284 25.13 -13.63 11.88
C ASN A 284 25.49 -13.10 10.46
N SER A 285 24.86 -12.01 10.03
CA SER A 285 25.24 -11.25 8.86
C SER A 285 26.49 -10.48 9.26
N GLY A 286 27.59 -10.77 8.57
CA GLY A 286 28.95 -10.27 8.82
C GLY A 286 29.13 -8.74 8.63
N SER A 287 28.24 -7.93 9.18
CA SER A 287 28.33 -6.47 9.30
C SER A 287 29.42 -6.02 10.28
N LEU A 288 29.99 -6.93 11.08
CA LEU A 288 31.20 -6.66 11.88
C LEU A 288 32.46 -6.43 11.03
N SER A 289 32.45 -6.74 9.72
CA SER A 289 33.63 -6.55 8.86
C SER A 289 33.96 -5.07 8.62
N ILE A 290 32.97 -4.18 8.53
CA ILE A 290 33.24 -2.76 8.23
C ILE A 290 33.79 -2.04 9.46
N ILE A 291 33.27 -2.34 10.65
CA ILE A 291 33.74 -1.75 11.91
C ILE A 291 35.12 -2.30 12.29
N ALA A 292 35.37 -3.60 12.06
CA ALA A 292 36.70 -4.19 12.27
C ALA A 292 37.76 -3.55 11.35
N ASN A 293 37.44 -3.34 10.07
CA ASN A 293 38.38 -2.71 9.13
C ASN A 293 38.64 -1.22 9.46
N LEU A 294 37.62 -0.47 9.91
CA LEU A 294 37.80 0.90 10.39
C LEU A 294 38.65 0.97 11.67
N TYR A 295 38.45 0.03 12.60
CA TYR A 295 39.18 -0.03 13.85
C TYR A 295 40.67 -0.37 13.64
N ILE A 296 40.96 -1.32 12.74
CA ILE A 296 42.34 -1.66 12.34
C ILE A 296 43.02 -0.46 11.66
N GLY A 297 42.31 0.25 10.78
CA GLY A 297 42.82 1.47 10.15
C GLY A 297 43.15 2.56 11.18
N PHE A 298 42.28 2.75 12.18
CA PHE A 298 42.51 3.74 13.24
C PHE A 298 43.71 3.40 14.12
N ILE A 299 43.89 2.11 14.48
CA ILE A 299 45.06 1.65 15.24
C ILE A 299 46.35 1.87 14.44
N ALA A 300 46.35 1.59 13.14
CA ALA A 300 47.52 1.82 12.28
C ALA A 300 47.91 3.31 12.20
N ILE A 301 46.93 4.21 12.12
CA ILE A 301 47.18 5.65 12.09
C ILE A 301 47.70 6.15 13.45
N VAL A 302 47.10 5.71 14.56
CA VAL A 302 47.53 6.10 15.91
C VAL A 302 48.96 5.62 16.20
N THR A 303 49.29 4.38 15.81
CA THR A 303 50.65 3.84 15.99
C THR A 303 51.69 4.60 15.16
N LEU A 304 51.39 4.95 13.91
CA LEU A 304 52.27 5.81 13.09
C LEU A 304 52.50 7.19 13.72
N LEU A 305 51.47 7.81 14.30
CA LEU A 305 51.59 9.10 14.97
C LEU A 305 52.47 9.02 16.23
N ILE A 306 52.39 7.94 17.00
CA ILE A 306 53.25 7.71 18.16
C ILE A 306 54.71 7.54 17.73
N ILE A 307 54.99 6.78 16.67
CA ILE A 307 56.36 6.58 16.17
C ILE A 307 56.97 7.91 15.70
N TYR A 308 56.20 8.75 15.01
CA TYR A 308 56.70 10.04 14.50
C TYR A 308 56.90 11.12 15.57
N SER A 309 56.42 10.90 16.79
CA SER A 309 56.52 11.87 17.89
C SER A 309 57.63 11.59 18.90
N TYR A 310 58.34 10.46 18.75
CA TYR A 310 59.59 10.13 19.45
C TYR A 310 60.80 10.41 18.56
#